data_AF-A0A6B3EQR4-F1
#
_entry.id   AF-A0A6B3EQR4-F1
#
_cell.length_a   1.000
_cell.length_b   1.000
_cell.length_c   1.000
_cell.angle_alpha   90.00
_cell.angle_beta   90.00
_cell.angle_gamma   90.00
#
_symmetry.space_group_name_H-M   'P 1'
#
loop_
_entity.id
_entity.type
_entity.pdbx_description
1 polymer ?
#
loop_
_entity_poly.entity_id
_entity_poly.type
_entity_poly.pdbx_seq_one_letter_code
_entity_poly.pdbx_strand_id
1 'polypeptide(L)'
;QVRPPDGQAGTAKSAVNFAAMDAATGAPIDCDLSFTVASGTATVRSMAVSEDGKTLYVGGYFGAVNGVAASSLAAIDVATCKPKTDFKASFPATVRALAVSGNTVYAG
;
A
#
# COMPACT_ATOMS: atom_id res chain seq x y z
N GLN A 1 6.77 6.60 12.00
CA GLN A 1 8.07 5.88 11.94
C GLN A 1 7.86 4.47 12.48
N VAL A 2 8.33 3.43 11.79
CA VAL A 2 8.37 2.04 12.29
C VAL A 2 9.76 1.76 12.86
N ARG A 3 9.80 1.04 13.99
CA ARG A 3 11.02 0.62 14.66
C ARG A 3 11.09 -0.91 14.72
N PRO A 4 12.28 -1.52 14.67
CA PRO A 4 12.45 -2.94 14.99
C PRO A 4 11.99 -3.26 16.43
N PRO A 5 11.66 -4.54 16.74
CA PRO A 5 11.38 -4.99 18.10
C PRO A 5 12.53 -4.73 19.08
N ASP A 6 12.22 -4.61 20.37
CA ASP A 6 13.20 -4.34 21.43
C ASP A 6 14.39 -5.33 21.38
N GLY A 7 15.62 -4.81 21.33
CA GLY A 7 16.85 -5.61 21.28
C GLY A 7 17.40 -5.94 19.89
N GLN A 8 16.71 -5.54 18.80
CA GLN A 8 17.19 -5.70 17.42
C GLN A 8 17.88 -4.42 16.91
N ALA A 9 19.06 -4.55 16.27
CA ALA A 9 19.72 -3.43 15.61
C ALA A 9 19.00 -3.08 14.30
N GLY A 10 18.65 -1.81 14.09
CA GLY A 10 18.09 -1.34 12.82
C GLY A 10 17.69 0.13 12.83
N THR A 11 17.75 0.77 11.65
CA THR A 11 17.36 2.17 11.50
C THR A 11 15.85 2.28 11.37
N ALA A 12 15.26 3.19 12.15
CA ALA A 12 13.83 3.41 12.16
C ALA A 12 13.35 4.07 10.85
N LYS A 13 12.37 3.46 10.18
CA LYS A 13 11.89 3.88 8.84
C LYS A 13 10.70 4.84 8.91
N SER A 14 10.67 5.84 8.04
CA SER A 14 9.56 6.81 7.99
C SER A 14 8.31 6.19 7.36
N ALA A 15 7.45 5.60 8.20
CA ALA A 15 6.09 5.26 7.83
C ALA A 15 5.14 6.35 8.33
N VAL A 16 4.38 6.95 7.42
CA VAL A 16 3.27 7.86 7.74
C VAL A 16 1.95 7.10 7.69
N ASN A 17 1.69 6.37 6.59
CA ASN A 17 0.42 5.68 6.34
C ASN A 17 0.55 4.25 5.78
N PHE A 18 1.77 3.75 5.57
CA PHE A 18 2.04 2.40 5.09
C PHE A 18 3.37 1.91 5.68
N ALA A 19 3.44 0.63 6.01
CA ALA A 19 4.66 -0.05 6.41
C ALA A 19 4.57 -1.52 5.99
N ALA A 20 5.68 -2.06 5.51
CA ALA A 20 5.82 -3.47 5.25
C ALA A 20 6.78 -4.08 6.28
N MET A 21 6.44 -5.25 6.80
CA MET A 21 7.22 -5.95 7.82
C MET A 21 7.35 -7.42 7.44
N ASP A 22 8.43 -8.04 7.89
CA ASP A 22 8.60 -9.48 7.86
C ASP A 22 7.58 -10.10 8.82
N ALA A 23 6.76 -11.02 8.33
CA ALA A 23 5.64 -11.57 9.08
C ALA A 23 6.07 -12.45 10.25
N ALA A 24 7.28 -13.03 10.21
CA ALA A 24 7.79 -13.89 11.26
C ALA A 24 8.44 -13.11 12.41
N THR A 25 9.11 -12.00 12.09
CA THR A 25 9.96 -11.26 13.03
C THR A 25 9.44 -9.87 13.39
N GLY A 26 8.52 -9.31 12.60
CA GLY A 26 8.07 -7.93 12.74
C GLY A 26 9.11 -6.89 12.33
N ALA A 27 10.24 -7.30 11.76
CA ALA A 27 11.25 -6.37 11.26
C ALA A 27 10.74 -5.63 10.02
N PRO A 28 10.95 -4.31 9.88
CA PRO A 28 10.56 -3.59 8.68
C PRO A 28 11.34 -4.09 7.45
N ILE A 29 10.66 -4.32 6.33
CA ILE A 29 11.30 -4.72 5.07
C ILE A 29 11.55 -3.52 4.16
N ASP A 30 12.34 -3.72 3.09
CA ASP A 30 12.63 -2.69 2.10
C ASP A 30 11.51 -2.50 1.09
N CYS A 31 10.40 -1.95 1.58
CA CYS A 31 9.26 -1.58 0.77
C CYS A 31 8.64 -0.28 1.30
N ASP A 32 9.18 0.84 0.81
CA ASP A 32 8.78 2.19 1.21
C ASP A 32 7.91 2.82 0.12
N LEU A 33 6.59 2.77 0.32
CA LEU A 33 5.59 3.39 -0.55
C LEU A 33 5.16 4.76 -0.01
N SER A 34 5.29 5.80 -0.84
CA SER A 34 4.86 7.16 -0.57
C SER A 34 3.50 7.43 -1.21
N PHE A 35 2.48 7.56 -0.37
CA PHE A 35 1.12 7.93 -0.77
C PHE A 35 0.92 9.44 -0.61
N THR A 36 0.50 10.12 -1.67
CA THR A 36 0.34 11.59 -1.68
C THR A 36 -1.00 12.02 -2.25
N VAL A 37 -1.42 13.22 -1.88
CA VAL A 37 -2.62 13.89 -2.39
C VAL A 37 -2.33 15.38 -2.54
N ALA A 38 -2.98 16.06 -3.49
CA ALA A 38 -2.71 17.47 -3.78
C ALA A 38 -3.03 18.40 -2.61
N SER A 39 -4.03 18.05 -1.79
CA SER A 39 -4.43 18.81 -0.60
C SER A 39 -4.92 17.87 0.50
N GLY A 40 -4.56 18.21 1.74
CA GLY A 40 -4.85 17.42 2.92
C GLY A 40 -3.82 16.32 3.17
N THR A 41 -4.25 15.28 3.88
CA THR A 41 -3.39 14.14 4.26
C THR A 41 -3.84 12.91 3.49
N ALA A 42 -2.91 12.30 2.76
CA ALA A 42 -3.17 11.01 2.13
C ALA A 42 -3.39 9.93 3.21
N THR A 43 -4.30 8.99 2.98
CA THR A 43 -4.56 7.88 3.90
C THR A 43 -4.61 6.57 3.14
N VAL A 44 -4.06 5.52 3.73
CA VAL A 44 -4.33 4.13 3.36
C VAL A 44 -5.35 3.60 4.36
N ARG A 45 -6.43 2.99 3.87
CA ARG A 45 -7.55 2.52 4.71
C ARG A 45 -7.85 1.05 4.55
N SER A 46 -7.52 0.46 3.41
CA SER A 46 -7.77 -0.94 3.13
C SER A 46 -6.65 -1.52 2.28
N MET A 47 -6.38 -2.80 2.48
CA MET A 47 -5.39 -3.55 1.73
C MET A 47 -5.91 -4.97 1.50
N ALA A 48 -5.68 -5.52 0.31
CA ALA A 48 -6.00 -6.90 -0.01
C ALA A 48 -4.95 -7.44 -1.00
N VAL A 49 -4.54 -8.70 -0.82
CA VAL A 49 -3.55 -9.35 -1.70
C VAL A 49 -4.28 -10.23 -2.71
N SER A 50 -3.78 -10.29 -3.94
CA SER A 50 -4.26 -11.23 -4.95
C SER A 50 -4.07 -12.67 -4.51
N GLU A 51 -4.90 -13.60 -5.01
CA GLU A 51 -4.79 -15.02 -4.65
C GLU A 51 -3.41 -15.62 -4.97
N ASP A 52 -2.75 -15.12 -6.02
CA ASP A 52 -1.39 -15.54 -6.41
C ASP A 52 -0.27 -14.88 -5.58
N GLY A 53 -0.60 -13.98 -4.65
CA GLY A 53 0.35 -13.29 -3.78
C GLY A 53 1.19 -12.21 -4.46
N LYS A 54 1.00 -11.95 -5.77
CA LYS A 54 1.90 -11.07 -6.54
C LYS A 54 1.49 -9.60 -6.53
N THR A 55 0.23 -9.32 -6.25
CA THR A 55 -0.31 -7.96 -6.29
C THR A 55 -0.94 -7.60 -4.94
N LEU A 56 -0.49 -6.50 -4.34
CA LEU A 56 -1.14 -5.87 -3.21
C LEU A 56 -2.02 -4.73 -3.73
N TYR A 57 -3.32 -4.83 -3.52
CA TYR A 57 -4.27 -3.75 -3.74
C TYR A 57 -4.33 -2.87 -2.50
N VAL A 58 -4.23 -1.55 -2.68
CA VAL A 58 -4.23 -0.58 -1.60
C VAL A 58 -5.32 0.46 -1.88
N GLY A 59 -6.28 0.58 -0.97
CA GLY A 59 -7.40 1.52 -1.03
C GLY A 59 -7.31 2.60 0.04
N GLY A 60 -7.76 3.80 -0.27
CA GLY A 60 -7.73 4.91 0.68
C GLY A 60 -8.13 6.25 0.07
N TYR A 61 -7.53 7.33 0.57
CA TYR A 61 -7.63 8.68 0.00
C TYR A 61 -6.23 9.14 -0.40
N PHE A 62 -5.93 9.06 -1.68
CA PHE A 62 -4.66 9.50 -2.27
C PHE A 62 -4.85 9.75 -3.76
N GLY A 63 -3.97 10.56 -4.35
CA GLY A 63 -3.91 10.83 -5.79
C GLY A 63 -2.69 10.23 -6.48
N ALA A 64 -1.68 9.79 -5.72
CA ALA A 64 -0.51 9.11 -6.27
C ALA A 64 0.16 8.17 -5.27
N VAL A 65 0.90 7.18 -5.80
CA VAL A 65 1.81 6.30 -5.08
C VAL A 65 3.18 6.37 -5.75
N ASN A 66 4.23 6.73 -5.01
CA ASN A 66 5.59 6.92 -5.53
C ASN A 66 5.64 7.79 -6.80
N GLY A 67 4.79 8.83 -6.86
CA GLY A 67 4.67 9.73 -8.02
C GLY A 67 3.84 9.19 -9.19
N VAL A 68 3.40 7.92 -9.15
CA VAL A 68 2.50 7.33 -10.14
C VAL A 68 1.06 7.67 -9.78
N ALA A 69 0.33 8.28 -10.72
CA ALA A 69 -1.06 8.67 -10.52
C ALA A 69 -1.95 7.46 -10.21
N ALA A 70 -2.71 7.55 -9.12
CA ALA A 70 -3.66 6.53 -8.66
C ALA A 70 -4.74 7.19 -7.81
N SER A 71 -6.00 7.16 -8.25
CA SER A 71 -7.10 7.82 -7.55
C SER A 71 -7.77 6.85 -6.58
N SER A 72 -7.39 6.94 -5.30
CA SER A 72 -7.96 6.19 -4.17
C SER A 72 -7.84 4.65 -4.22
N LEU A 73 -7.34 4.07 -5.32
CA LEU A 73 -7.00 2.65 -5.44
C LEU A 73 -5.72 2.48 -6.26
N ALA A 74 -4.80 1.67 -5.76
CA ALA A 74 -3.56 1.30 -6.45
C ALA A 74 -3.33 -0.21 -6.38
N ALA A 75 -2.66 -0.76 -7.39
CA ALA A 75 -2.11 -2.10 -7.37
C ALA A 75 -0.58 -2.00 -7.28
N ILE A 76 0.03 -2.75 -6.37
CA ILE A 76 1.46 -2.77 -6.12
C ILE A 76 2.00 -4.16 -6.45
N ASP A 77 3.07 -4.21 -7.22
CA ASP A 77 3.83 -5.44 -7.41
C ASP A 77 4.60 -5.76 -6.13
N VAL A 78 4.30 -6.91 -5.52
CA VAL A 78 4.83 -7.30 -4.21
C VAL A 78 6.34 -7.59 -4.28
N ALA A 79 6.83 -8.15 -5.39
CA ALA A 79 8.23 -8.52 -5.54
C ALA A 79 9.15 -7.30 -5.66
N THR A 80 8.66 -6.24 -6.30
CA THR A 80 9.47 -5.04 -6.60
C THR A 80 9.10 -3.83 -5.74
N CYS A 81 8.02 -3.92 -4.96
CA CYS A 81 7.44 -2.81 -4.21
C CYS A 81 7.18 -1.56 -5.08
N LYS A 82 6.65 -1.78 -6.30
CA LYS A 82 6.37 -0.69 -7.25
C LYS A 82 4.89 -0.66 -7.64
N PRO A 83 4.30 0.54 -7.83
CA PRO A 83 2.96 0.65 -8.39
C PRO A 83 2.92 0.05 -9.79
N LYS A 84 1.92 -0.80 -10.05
CA LYS A 84 1.63 -1.37 -11.36
C LYS A 84 1.02 -0.30 -12.26
N THR A 85 1.75 0.10 -13.30
CA THR A 85 1.35 1.22 -14.17
C THR A 85 0.25 0.85 -15.15
N ASP A 86 -0.04 -0.43 -15.37
CA ASP A 86 -1.12 -0.95 -16.21
C ASP A 86 -2.48 -0.99 -15.49
N PHE A 87 -2.50 -0.93 -14.16
CA PHE A 87 -3.74 -0.87 -13.37
C PHE A 87 -4.28 0.57 -13.29
N LYS A 88 -5.40 0.84 -13.99
CA LYS A 88 -5.95 2.20 -14.19
C LYS A 88 -7.31 2.47 -13.52
N ALA A 89 -7.66 1.75 -12.46
CA ALA A 89 -8.89 2.02 -11.72
C ALA A 89 -8.86 3.42 -11.07
N SER A 90 -10.01 4.10 -11.05
CA SER A 90 -10.13 5.45 -10.50
C SER A 90 -11.41 5.58 -9.69
N PHE A 91 -11.27 5.98 -8.43
CA PHE A 91 -12.38 6.22 -7.53
C PHE A 91 -12.36 7.69 -7.08
N PRO A 92 -13.45 8.46 -7.31
CA PRO A 92 -13.53 9.84 -6.85
C PRO A 92 -13.72 9.95 -5.33
N ALA A 93 -14.25 8.89 -4.72
CA ALA A 93 -14.43 8.76 -3.28
C ALA A 93 -13.31 7.92 -2.65
N THR A 94 -13.18 8.05 -1.33
CA THR A 94 -12.27 7.23 -0.53
C THR A 94 -12.69 5.75 -0.58
N VAL A 95 -11.75 4.87 -0.92
CA VAL A 95 -11.96 3.41 -0.79
C VAL A 95 -11.65 3.01 0.65
N ARG A 96 -12.62 2.42 1.33
CA ARG A 96 -12.57 2.04 2.75
C ARG A 96 -12.47 0.54 2.96
N ALA A 97 -12.91 -0.27 2.00
CA ALA A 97 -12.85 -1.71 2.04
C ALA A 97 -12.40 -2.29 0.69
N LEU A 98 -11.63 -3.36 0.75
CA LEU A 98 -11.22 -4.16 -0.39
C LEU A 98 -11.44 -5.64 -0.09
N ALA A 99 -11.91 -6.37 -1.09
CA ALA A 99 -11.98 -7.84 -1.07
C ALA A 99 -11.54 -8.38 -2.43
N VAL A 100 -10.88 -9.54 -2.44
CA VAL A 100 -10.44 -10.23 -3.66
C VAL A 100 -11.13 -11.59 -3.72
N SER A 101 -11.62 -11.95 -4.90
CA SER A 101 -12.16 -13.29 -5.19
C SER A 101 -11.82 -13.66 -6.64
N GLY A 102 -11.04 -14.72 -6.81
CA GLY A 102 -10.42 -15.07 -8.08
C GLY A 102 -9.65 -13.88 -8.66
N ASN A 103 -10.03 -13.49 -9.87
CA ASN A 103 -9.42 -12.37 -10.60
C ASN A 103 -10.19 -11.04 -10.43
N THR A 104 -11.11 -10.96 -9.46
CA THR A 104 -11.95 -9.78 -9.22
C THR A 104 -11.59 -9.10 -7.90
N VAL A 105 -11.52 -7.77 -7.92
CA VAL A 105 -11.38 -6.93 -6.73
C VAL A 105 -12.66 -6.14 -6.53
N TYR A 106 -13.26 -6.26 -5.35
CA TYR A 106 -14.40 -5.47 -4.91
C TYR A 106 -13.91 -4.32 -4.03
N ALA A 107 -14.42 -3.10 -4.27
CA ALA A 107 -14.07 -1.90 -3.52
C ALA A 107 -15.32 -1.21 -3.00
N GLY A 108 -15.28 -0.76 -1.74
CA GLY A 108 -16.37 -0.04 -1.07
C GLY A 108 -15.89 0.97 -0.04
#